data_AF-K1L2A0-F1
#
_entry.id   AF-K1L2A0-F1
#
_cell.length_a   1.000
_cell.length_b   1.000
_cell.length_c   1.000
_cell.angle_alpha   90.00
_cell.angle_beta   90.00
_cell.angle_gamma   90.00
#
_symmetry.space_group_name_H-M   'P 1'
#
loop_
_entity.id
_entity.type
_entity.pdbx_description
1 polymer ?
#
loop_
_entity_poly.entity_id
_entity_poly.type
_entity_poly.pdbx_seq_one_letter_code
_entity_poly.pdbx_strand_id
1 'polypeptide(L)'
;MDFNNEFKHPPVNTGDWFLTIFIANIPILGLVMLIVWAIDKNGNPNKANWAKAKLLWYAVAFGLGIIILILMGIGAVTGIFNGAFDGFDF
;
A
#
# COMPACT_ATOMS: atom_id res chain seq x y z
N MET A 1 12.32 -31.84 10.76
CA MET A 1 11.63 -30.91 9.85
C MET A 1 12.08 -31.28 8.46
N ASP A 2 11.16 -31.65 7.57
CA ASP A 2 11.48 -32.04 6.20
C ASP A 2 11.50 -30.78 5.31
N PHE A 3 12.68 -30.20 5.16
CA PHE A 3 12.93 -28.97 4.40
C PHE A 3 12.62 -29.11 2.90
N ASN A 4 12.39 -30.33 2.41
CA ASN A 4 12.17 -30.60 0.99
C ASN A 4 10.74 -30.26 0.53
N ASN A 5 9.80 -30.04 1.46
CA ASN A 5 8.40 -29.76 1.17
C ASN A 5 8.02 -28.27 1.26
N GLU A 6 8.93 -27.38 1.68
CA GLU A 6 8.65 -25.94 1.86
C GLU A 6 8.68 -25.13 0.54
N PHE A 7 9.36 -25.63 -0.50
CA PHE A 7 9.50 -24.96 -1.80
C PHE A 7 8.59 -25.54 -2.89
N LYS A 8 7.37 -25.94 -2.53
CA LYS A 8 6.46 -26.66 -3.46
C LYS A 8 5.82 -25.78 -4.54
N HIS A 9 6.06 -24.47 -4.52
CA HIS A 9 5.43 -23.55 -5.47
C HIS A 9 6.46 -23.04 -6.48
N PRO A 10 6.19 -23.17 -7.79
CA PRO A 10 7.08 -22.66 -8.82
C PRO A 10 7.25 -21.14 -8.63
N PRO A 11 8.45 -20.59 -8.90
CA PRO A 11 8.68 -19.16 -8.86
C PRO A 11 7.73 -18.45 -9.83
N VAL A 12 7.15 -17.33 -9.39
CA VAL A 12 6.31 -16.49 -10.25
C VAL A 12 7.21 -15.84 -11.30
N ASN A 13 6.92 -16.05 -12.58
CA ASN A 13 7.73 -15.51 -13.66
C ASN A 13 7.57 -13.97 -13.77
N THR A 14 8.46 -13.31 -14.51
CA THR A 14 8.44 -11.86 -14.67
C THR A 14 7.17 -11.34 -15.37
N GLY A 15 6.62 -12.07 -16.34
CA GLY A 15 5.40 -11.70 -17.06
C GLY A 15 4.16 -11.73 -16.15
N ASP A 16 4.07 -12.74 -15.29
CA ASP A 16 3.02 -12.88 -14.29
C ASP A 16 3.10 -11.75 -13.26
N TRP A 17 4.32 -11.39 -12.83
CA TRP A 17 4.53 -10.23 -11.97
C TRP A 17 4.14 -8.93 -12.65
N PHE A 18 4.51 -8.75 -13.91
CA PHE A 18 4.14 -7.58 -14.69
C PHE A 18 2.61 -7.41 -14.74
N LEU A 19 1.87 -8.47 -15.08
CA LEU A 19 0.41 -8.43 -15.10
C LEU A 19 -0.20 -8.22 -13.71
N THR A 20 0.37 -8.86 -12.68
CA THR A 20 -0.07 -8.70 -11.29
C THR A 20 0.06 -7.25 -10.83
N ILE A 21 1.21 -6.61 -11.11
CA ILE A 21 1.48 -5.22 -10.77
C ILE A 21 0.60 -4.29 -11.60
N PHE A 22 0.40 -4.58 -12.89
CA PHE A 22 -0.47 -3.80 -13.77
C PHE A 22 -1.90 -3.74 -13.23
N ILE A 23 -2.49 -4.89 -12.87
CA ILE A 23 -3.83 -4.97 -12.28
C ILE A 23 -3.87 -4.25 -10.92
N ALA A 24 -2.84 -4.41 -10.08
CA ALA A 24 -2.77 -3.81 -8.75
C ALA A 24 -2.70 -2.27 -8.77
N ASN A 25 -2.27 -1.66 -9.87
CA ASN A 25 -2.21 -0.21 -10.03
C ASN A 25 -3.55 0.41 -10.46
N ILE A 26 -4.56 -0.40 -10.83
CA ILE A 26 -5.91 0.10 -11.06
C ILE A 26 -6.55 0.41 -9.69
N PRO A 27 -7.09 1.62 -9.42
CA PRO A 27 -7.44 2.02 -8.05
C PRO A 27 -8.44 1.09 -7.35
N ILE A 28 -9.59 0.83 -7.98
CA ILE A 28 -10.67 0.01 -7.40
C ILE A 28 -10.36 -1.48 -7.61
N LEU A 29 -10.08 -1.89 -8.85
CA LEU A 29 -9.82 -3.29 -9.18
C LEU A 29 -8.56 -3.83 -8.51
N GLY A 30 -7.51 -3.02 -8.42
CA GLY A 30 -6.25 -3.39 -7.78
C GLY A 30 -6.41 -3.60 -6.29
N LEU A 31 -7.20 -2.78 -5.60
CA LEU A 31 -7.49 -2.99 -4.17
C LEU A 31 -8.26 -4.30 -3.95
N VAL A 32 -9.30 -4.57 -4.74
CA VAL A 32 -10.08 -5.82 -4.67
C VAL A 32 -9.18 -7.02 -4.93
N MET A 33 -8.36 -6.97 -5.98
CA MET A 33 -7.45 -8.06 -6.34
C MET A 33 -6.36 -8.30 -5.29
N LEU A 34 -5.85 -7.24 -4.64
CA LEU A 34 -4.92 -7.38 -3.51
C LEU A 34 -5.57 -8.12 -2.33
N ILE A 35 -6.83 -7.83 -2.02
CA ILE A 35 -7.56 -8.55 -0.96
C ILE A 35 -7.78 -10.02 -1.35
N VAL A 36 -8.22 -10.27 -2.59
CA VAL A 36 -8.41 -11.64 -3.12
C VAL A 36 -7.11 -12.42 -3.02
N TRP A 37 -5.99 -11.87 -3.50
CA TRP A 37 -4.69 -12.54 -3.43
C TRP A 37 -4.18 -12.71 -2.00
N ALA A 38 -4.44 -11.76 -1.10
CA ALA A 38 -4.02 -11.86 0.30
C ALA A 38 -4.72 -13.00 1.06
N ILE A 39 -5.95 -13.34 0.69
CA ILE A 39 -6.78 -14.35 1.37
C ILE A 39 -6.74 -15.71 0.63
N ASP A 40 -6.33 -15.72 -0.64
CA ASP A 40 -6.23 -16.94 -1.44
C ASP A 40 -5.28 -17.98 -0.79
N LYS A 41 -5.84 -19.16 -0.50
CA LYS A 41 -5.14 -20.30 0.11
C LYS A 41 -4.64 -21.32 -0.91
N ASN A 42 -5.14 -21.27 -2.14
CA ASN A 42 -4.86 -22.23 -3.21
C ASN A 42 -3.89 -21.67 -4.26
N GLY A 43 -3.70 -20.35 -4.29
CA GLY A 43 -2.78 -19.66 -5.18
C GLY A 43 -1.30 -19.74 -4.77
N ASN A 44 -0.44 -19.06 -5.53
CA ASN A 44 1.00 -19.00 -5.25
C ASN A 44 1.25 -18.17 -3.97
N PRO A 45 1.90 -18.74 -2.94
CA PRO A 45 2.11 -18.06 -1.65
C PRO A 45 2.96 -16.80 -1.79
N ASN A 46 3.84 -16.71 -2.80
CA ASN A 46 4.64 -15.51 -3.05
C ASN A 46 3.75 -14.32 -3.42
N LYS A 47 2.69 -14.54 -4.22
CA LYS A 47 1.74 -13.49 -4.60
C LYS A 47 0.86 -13.10 -3.41
N ALA A 48 0.44 -14.07 -2.61
CA ALA A 48 -0.36 -13.82 -1.42
C ALA A 48 0.41 -13.00 -0.37
N ASN A 49 1.68 -13.35 -0.11
CA ASN A 49 2.53 -12.62 0.83
C ASN A 49 2.84 -11.21 0.35
N TRP A 50 3.11 -11.02 -0.94
CA TRP A 50 3.26 -9.68 -1.52
C TRP A 50 1.99 -8.84 -1.37
N ALA A 51 0.83 -9.42 -1.65
CA ALA A 51 -0.45 -8.72 -1.54
C ALA A 51 -0.74 -8.27 -0.09
N LYS A 52 -0.47 -9.13 0.91
CA LYS A 52 -0.55 -8.77 2.33
C LYS A 52 0.37 -7.60 2.68
N ALA A 53 1.63 -7.63 2.21
CA ALA A 53 2.57 -6.54 2.44
C ALA A 53 2.10 -5.22 1.79
N LYS A 54 1.57 -5.29 0.56
CA LYS A 54 1.01 -4.12 -0.15
C LYS A 54 -0.17 -3.49 0.61
N LEU A 55 -1.07 -4.32 1.15
CA LEU A 55 -2.19 -3.85 1.97
C LEU A 55 -1.72 -3.18 3.27
N LEU A 56 -0.69 -3.73 3.91
CA LEU A 56 -0.10 -3.11 5.10
C LEU A 56 0.50 -1.73 4.77
N TRP A 57 1.22 -1.61 3.65
CA TRP A 57 1.73 -0.31 3.19
C TRP A 57 0.61 0.69 2.89
N TYR A 58 -0.51 0.25 2.31
CA TYR A 58 -1.68 1.10 2.12
C TYR A 58 -2.28 1.56 3.46
N ALA A 59 -2.37 0.68 4.46
CA ALA A 59 -2.84 1.06 5.79
C ALA A 59 -1.91 2.09 6.45
N VAL A 60 -0.59 1.92 6.33
CA VAL A 60 0.41 2.87 6.85
C VAL A 60 0.29 4.22 6.14
N ALA A 61 0.24 4.22 4.80
CA ALA A 61 0.10 5.45 4.02
C ALA A 61 -1.19 6.19 4.35
N PHE A 62 -2.29 5.46 4.54
CA PHE A 62 -3.57 6.02 4.97
C PHE A 62 -3.49 6.65 6.36
N GLY A 63 -2.88 5.96 7.33
CA GLY A 63 -2.67 6.48 8.68
C GLY A 63 -1.81 7.74 8.70
N LEU A 64 -0.69 7.75 7.96
CA LEU A 64 0.16 8.94 7.82
C LEU A 64 -0.58 10.09 7.12
N GLY A 65 -1.37 9.79 6.09
CA GLY A 65 -2.19 10.78 5.39
C GLY A 65 -3.18 11.46 6.32
N ILE A 66 -3.85 10.70 7.20
CA ILE A 66 -4.76 11.27 8.21
C ILE A 66 -4.02 12.21 9.16
N ILE A 67 -2.84 11.81 9.65
CA ILE A 67 -2.04 12.65 10.56
C ILE A 67 -1.69 13.97 9.87
N ILE A 68 -1.20 13.92 8.63
CA ILE A 68 -0.86 15.12 7.86
C ILE A 68 -2.10 16.01 7.66
N LEU A 69 -3.24 15.44 7.28
CA LEU A 69 -4.48 16.19 7.09
C LEU A 69 -4.96 16.88 8.38
N ILE A 70 -4.85 16.21 9.53
CA ILE A 70 -5.19 16.80 10.83
C ILE A 70 -4.25 17.96 11.16
N LEU A 71 -2.94 17.77 10.99
CA LEU A 71 -1.96 18.82 11.26
C LEU A 71 -2.18 20.06 10.37
N MET A 72 -2.45 19.84 9.08
CA MET A 72 -2.79 20.91 8.14
C MET A 72 -4.14 21.57 8.49
N GLY A 73 -5.15 20.80 8.86
CA GLY A 73 -6.45 21.33 9.28
C GLY A 73 -6.35 22.21 10.52
N ILE A 74 -5.59 21.78 11.53
CA ILE A 74 -5.35 22.55 12.76
C ILE A 74 -4.67 23.88 12.43
N GLY A 75 -3.58 23.85 11.66
CA GLY A 75 -2.87 25.10 11.33
C GLY A 75 -3.70 26.05 10.46
N ALA A 76 -4.60 25.53 9.61
CA ALA A 76 -5.52 26.33 8.82
C ALA A 76 -6.61 26.99 9.67
N VAL A 77 -7.15 26.28 10.67
CA VAL A 77 -8.22 26.82 11.56
C VAL A 77 -7.67 27.77 12.61
N THR A 78 -6.48 27.51 13.15
CA THR A 78 -5.87 28.30 14.22
C THR A 78 -5.12 29.54 13.72
N GLY A 79 -4.98 29.71 12.40
CA GLY A 79 -4.22 30.82 11.82
C GLY A 79 -2.72 30.75 12.07
N ILE A 80 -2.21 29.62 12.60
CA ILE A 80 -0.76 29.39 12.81
C ILE A 80 0.01 29.54 11.49
N PHE A 81 -0.62 29.21 10.35
CA PHE A 81 -0.01 29.43 9.05
C PHE A 81 0.00 30.90 8.60
N ASN A 82 -0.91 31.75 9.05
CA ASN A 82 -0.96 33.16 8.62
C ASN A 82 0.27 33.94 9.14
N GLY A 83 0.63 33.78 10.41
CA GLY A 83 1.83 34.42 10.98
C GLY A 83 3.16 33.91 10.40
N ALA A 84 3.16 32.78 9.69
CA ALA A 84 4.34 32.24 9.02
C ALA A 84 4.56 32.82 7.61
N PHE A 85 3.49 33.27 6.92
CA PHE A 85 3.59 33.88 5.59
C PHE A 85 3.69 35.42 5.63
N ASP A 86 3.22 36.07 6.69
CA ASP A 86 3.36 37.53 6.89
C ASP A 86 4.82 38.01 7.03
N GLY A 87 5.78 37.09 7.27
CA GLY A 87 7.21 37.41 7.36
C GLY A 87 7.98 37.41 6.03
N PHE A 88 7.33 37.05 4.92
CA PHE A 88 7.94 37.05 3.59
C PHE A 88 7.28 38.13 2.73
N ASP A 89 7.80 39.36 2.83
CA ASP A 89 7.37 40.51 2.03
C ASP A 89 8.16 40.51 0.70
N PHE A 90 7.49 40.19 -0.42
CA PHE A 90 8.01 40.34 -1.79
C PHE A 90 7.29 41.47 -2.51
#